data_AF-A0A7V9D5C5-F1
#
_entry.id   AF-A0A7V9D5C5-F1
#
_cell.length_a   1.000
_cell.length_b   1.000
_cell.length_c   1.000
_cell.angle_alpha   90.00
_cell.angle_beta   90.00
_cell.angle_gamma   90.00
#
_symmetry.space_group_name_H-M   'P 1'
#
loop_
_entity.id
_entity.type
_entity.pdbx_description
1 polymer ?
#
loop_
_entity_poly.entity_id
_entity_poly.type
_entity_poly.pdbx_seq_one_letter_code
_entity_poly.pdbx_strand_id
1 'polypeptide(L)'
;VLSFAAFITYVLYPAVPPWLADQYYGTIPETIYSIREEVFSGWLYGPNVSYVMRYGNPNVVAAMPSLHAAYPTLIFIFSLHYWRRVAPLALLYCFCLWFSIVYLGDHYVVDIIAGIVYALATLLGLEALGWLQRRRGAGRGAVDRPSSGIAV
;
A
#
# COMPACT_ATOMS: atom_id res chain seq x y z
N VAL A 1 -3.67 9.35 4.64
CA VAL A 1 -4.79 8.47 5.05
C VAL A 1 -4.37 7.02 4.99
N LEU A 2 -4.03 6.49 3.80
CA LEU A 2 -3.58 5.11 3.59
C LEU A 2 -2.54 4.62 4.64
N SER A 3 -1.39 5.29 4.73
CA SER A 3 -0.28 4.84 5.60
C SER A 3 -0.65 4.82 7.08
N PHE A 4 -1.44 5.80 7.54
CA PHE A 4 -1.91 5.85 8.92
C PHE A 4 -2.95 4.77 9.23
N ALA A 5 -3.89 4.54 8.31
CA ALA A 5 -4.87 3.47 8.47
C ALA A 5 -4.20 2.09 8.49
N ALA A 6 -3.24 1.85 7.59
CA ALA A 6 -2.43 0.64 7.57
C ALA A 6 -1.64 0.47 8.87
N PHE A 7 -1.02 1.55 9.37
CA PHE A 7 -0.28 1.52 10.64
C PHE A 7 -1.17 1.19 11.84
N ILE A 8 -2.36 1.80 11.95
CA ILE A 8 -3.33 1.47 13.00
C ILE A 8 -3.72 -0.02 12.93
N THR A 9 -3.94 -0.53 11.72
CA THR A 9 -4.30 -1.94 11.51
C THR A 9 -3.18 -2.87 11.95
N TYR A 10 -1.94 -2.54 11.59
CA TYR A 10 -0.76 -3.26 12.05
C TYR A 10 -0.66 -3.28 13.59
N VAL A 11 -0.86 -2.14 14.26
CA VAL A 11 -0.81 -2.06 15.73
C VAL A 11 -1.85 -2.96 16.38
N LEU A 12 -3.03 -3.10 15.76
CA LEU A 12 -4.13 -3.94 16.26
C LEU A 12 -3.99 -5.42 15.85
N TYR A 13 -3.36 -5.69 14.71
CA TYR A 13 -3.23 -7.00 14.11
C TYR A 13 -1.82 -7.19 13.52
N PRO A 14 -0.82 -7.50 14.38
CA PRO A 14 0.54 -7.79 13.92
C PRO A 14 0.57 -9.19 13.29
N ALA A 15 0.61 -9.23 11.96
CA ALA A 15 0.65 -10.48 11.19
C ALA A 15 2.10 -10.92 10.94
N VAL A 16 2.42 -12.16 11.32
CA VAL A 16 3.72 -12.80 11.07
C VAL A 16 3.87 -13.10 9.58
N PRO A 17 4.95 -12.68 8.91
CA PRO A 17 5.16 -12.98 7.49
C PRO A 17 5.54 -14.46 7.26
N PRO A 18 5.32 -15.01 6.04
CA PRO A 18 5.58 -16.43 5.73
C PRO A 18 6.98 -16.91 6.09
N TRP A 19 8.04 -16.17 5.77
CA TRP A 19 9.43 -16.55 6.07
C TRP A 19 9.68 -16.71 7.59
N LEU A 20 9.06 -15.86 8.40
CA LEU A 20 9.18 -15.92 9.86
C LEU A 20 8.31 -17.05 10.42
N ALA A 21 7.16 -17.32 9.80
CA ALA A 21 6.31 -18.43 10.19
C ALA A 21 6.99 -19.80 9.95
N ASP A 22 7.69 -19.94 8.82
CA ASP A 22 8.51 -21.12 8.51
C ASP A 22 9.59 -21.35 9.57
N GLN A 23 10.37 -20.32 9.90
CA GLN A 23 11.47 -20.41 10.87
C GLN A 23 11.03 -20.75 12.30
N TYR A 24 9.89 -20.21 12.75
CA TYR A 24 9.45 -20.35 14.15
C TYR A 24 8.48 -21.51 14.39
N TYR A 25 7.61 -21.82 13.42
CA TYR A 25 6.53 -22.78 13.59
C TYR A 25 6.68 -24.04 12.73
N GLY A 26 7.59 -24.05 11.73
CA GLY A 26 7.82 -25.20 10.86
C GLY A 26 6.57 -25.65 10.08
N THR A 27 5.59 -24.76 9.93
CA THR A 27 4.25 -25.06 9.39
C THR A 27 4.18 -24.95 7.87
N ILE A 28 5.26 -24.54 7.19
CA ILE A 28 5.30 -24.42 5.73
C ILE A 28 6.00 -25.67 5.16
N PRO A 29 5.32 -26.46 4.29
CA PRO A 29 5.84 -27.76 3.82
C PRO A 29 7.15 -27.69 3.02
N GLU A 30 7.42 -26.55 2.39
CA GLU A 30 8.65 -26.27 1.65
C GLU A 30 9.36 -25.12 2.35
N THR A 31 10.64 -25.33 2.71
CA THR A 31 11.47 -24.29 3.31
C THR A 31 11.52 -23.08 2.40
N ILE A 32 11.13 -21.91 2.92
CA ILE A 32 11.23 -20.67 2.16
C ILE A 32 12.70 -20.30 2.12
N TYR A 33 13.37 -20.65 1.02
CA TYR A 33 14.75 -20.27 0.82
C TYR A 33 14.81 -18.74 0.67
N SER A 34 15.40 -18.06 1.64
CA SER A 34 15.52 -16.60 1.62
C SER A 34 16.59 -16.18 0.63
N ILE A 35 16.25 -16.19 -0.66
CA ILE A 35 17.07 -15.65 -1.76
C ILE A 35 17.50 -14.22 -1.43
N ARG A 36 16.65 -13.48 -0.70
CA ARG A 36 16.96 -12.14 -0.15
C ARG A 36 18.25 -12.13 0.66
N GLU A 37 18.38 -13.02 1.65
CA GLU A 37 19.58 -13.09 2.49
C GLU A 37 20.81 -13.50 1.68
N GLU A 38 20.67 -14.42 0.73
CA GLU A 38 21.77 -14.86 -0.14
C GLU A 38 22.24 -13.74 -1.09
N VAL A 39 21.31 -13.02 -1.72
CA VAL A 39 21.63 -11.90 -2.62
C VAL A 39 22.27 -10.74 -1.84
N PHE A 40 21.73 -10.37 -0.67
CA PHE A 40 22.27 -9.25 0.10
C PHE A 40 23.53 -9.58 0.90
N SER A 41 23.80 -10.87 1.17
CA SER A 41 25.08 -11.31 1.73
C SER A 41 26.16 -11.54 0.67
N GLY A 42 25.77 -11.57 -0.62
CA GLY A 42 26.66 -11.69 -1.75
C GLY A 42 27.64 -10.51 -1.89
N TRP A 43 28.71 -10.76 -2.65
CA TRP A 43 29.84 -9.85 -2.85
C TRP A 43 29.44 -8.45 -3.40
N LEU A 44 28.27 -8.36 -4.05
CA LEU A 44 27.71 -7.13 -4.62
C LEU A 44 27.27 -6.08 -3.59
N TYR A 45 26.82 -6.51 -2.40
CA TYR A 45 26.23 -5.60 -1.40
C TYR A 45 27.05 -5.53 -0.10
N GLY A 46 27.86 -6.54 0.18
CA GLY A 46 28.76 -6.57 1.34
C GLY A 46 28.05 -6.72 2.70
N PRO A 47 28.81 -7.02 3.77
CA PRO A 47 28.25 -7.42 5.06
C PRO A 47 27.46 -6.31 5.79
N ASN A 48 27.69 -5.04 5.45
CA ASN A 48 26.99 -3.92 6.08
C ASN A 48 25.54 -3.79 5.61
N VAL A 49 25.27 -4.10 4.33
CA VAL A 49 23.91 -4.01 3.76
C VAL A 49 23.04 -5.13 4.33
N SER A 50 23.56 -6.37 4.39
CA SER A 50 22.83 -7.48 5.00
C SER A 50 22.53 -7.21 6.48
N TYR A 51 23.46 -6.62 7.23
CA TYR A 51 23.25 -6.22 8.62
C TYR A 51 22.09 -5.21 8.76
N VAL A 52 22.10 -4.14 7.96
CA VAL A 52 21.03 -3.13 7.99
C VAL A 52 19.69 -3.72 7.55
N MET A 53 19.66 -4.61 6.55
CA MET A 53 18.41 -5.23 6.09
C MET A 53 17.84 -6.25 7.10
N ARG A 54 18.71 -6.85 7.93
CA ARG A 54 18.32 -7.84 8.95
C ARG A 54 17.93 -7.20 10.28
N TYR A 55 18.66 -6.18 10.71
CA TYR A 55 18.47 -5.55 12.03
C TYR A 55 17.89 -4.14 11.98
N GLY A 56 17.86 -3.50 10.81
CA GLY A 56 17.27 -2.19 10.60
C GLY A 56 15.76 -2.21 10.38
N ASN A 57 15.14 -3.40 10.31
CA ASN A 57 13.68 -3.51 10.33
C ASN A 57 13.20 -3.58 11.79
N PRO A 58 12.63 -2.49 12.36
CA PRO A 58 12.16 -2.47 13.74
C PRO A 58 10.90 -3.33 13.95
N ASN A 59 10.33 -3.88 12.88
CA ASN A 59 9.01 -4.49 12.91
C ASN A 59 8.90 -5.66 11.92
N VAL A 60 9.39 -6.81 12.39
CA VAL A 60 9.42 -8.07 11.63
C VAL A 60 8.05 -8.75 11.50
N VAL A 61 7.01 -8.25 12.18
CA VAL A 61 5.64 -8.82 12.22
C VAL A 61 4.60 -7.89 11.59
N ALA A 62 5.02 -7.08 10.61
CA ALA A 62 4.18 -6.08 9.95
C ALA A 62 3.60 -6.54 8.61
N ALA A 63 3.19 -7.81 8.47
CA ALA A 63 2.79 -8.32 7.16
C ALA A 63 1.47 -7.70 6.66
N MET A 64 0.52 -7.36 7.55
CA MET A 64 -0.82 -6.92 7.17
C MET A 64 -1.14 -5.48 7.63
N PRO A 65 -1.73 -4.64 6.76
CA PRO A 65 -1.91 -4.80 5.31
C PRO A 65 -0.62 -4.47 4.53
N SER A 66 -0.42 -5.08 3.35
CA SER A 66 0.81 -4.86 2.57
C SER A 66 0.87 -3.46 1.94
N LEU A 67 1.74 -2.60 2.46
CA LEU A 67 2.04 -1.30 1.85
C LEU A 67 2.78 -1.44 0.50
N HIS A 68 3.58 -2.52 0.34
CA HIS A 68 4.19 -2.88 -0.94
C HIS A 68 3.16 -3.15 -2.02
N ALA A 69 1.99 -3.69 -1.67
CA ALA A 69 0.87 -3.81 -2.61
C ALA A 69 0.11 -2.48 -2.79
N ALA A 70 -0.12 -1.74 -1.71
CA ALA A 70 -0.99 -0.57 -1.72
C ALA A 70 -0.43 0.61 -2.54
N TYR A 71 0.86 0.96 -2.40
CA TYR A 71 1.43 2.12 -3.11
C TYR A 71 1.49 1.95 -4.63
N PRO A 72 1.98 0.82 -5.19
CA PRO A 72 1.96 0.60 -6.64
C PRO A 72 0.54 0.58 -7.20
N THR A 73 -0.43 0.05 -6.45
CA THR A 73 -1.85 0.10 -6.83
C THR A 73 -2.33 1.54 -7.00
N LEU A 74 -1.98 2.44 -6.07
CA LEU A 74 -2.30 3.87 -6.20
C LEU A 74 -1.61 4.49 -7.42
N ILE A 75 -0.34 4.18 -7.66
CA ILE A 75 0.41 4.68 -8.81
C ILE A 75 -0.23 4.22 -10.13
N PHE A 76 -0.65 2.95 -10.19
CA PHE A 76 -1.37 2.40 -11.34
C PHE A 76 -2.69 3.15 -11.57
N ILE A 77 -3.52 3.32 -10.54
CA ILE A 77 -4.80 4.03 -10.65
C ILE A 77 -4.58 5.49 -11.08
N PHE A 78 -3.58 6.16 -10.52
CA PHE A 78 -3.21 7.52 -10.92
C PHE A 78 -2.77 7.58 -12.38
N SER A 79 -1.98 6.59 -12.83
CA SER A 79 -1.52 6.47 -14.21
C SER A 79 -2.68 6.29 -15.20
N LEU A 80 -3.78 5.63 -14.82
CA LEU A 80 -4.97 5.53 -15.66
C LEU A 80 -5.65 6.89 -15.93
N HIS A 81 -5.46 7.87 -15.04
CA HIS A 81 -6.05 9.20 -15.21
C HIS A 81 -5.12 10.14 -15.98
N TYR A 82 -3.84 10.19 -15.61
CA TYR A 82 -2.90 11.19 -16.16
C TYR A 82 -1.99 10.65 -17.26
N TRP A 83 -1.61 9.38 -17.21
CA TRP A 83 -0.60 8.78 -18.09
C TRP A 83 -1.07 7.46 -18.70
N ARG A 84 -2.23 7.47 -19.35
CA ARG A 84 -2.91 6.27 -19.88
C ARG A 84 -2.01 5.37 -20.75
N ARG A 85 -1.05 5.95 -21.47
CA ARG A 85 -0.10 5.21 -22.31
C ARG A 85 0.88 4.34 -21.51
N VAL A 86 1.25 4.75 -20.29
CA VAL A 86 2.17 3.99 -19.42
C VAL A 86 1.45 3.18 -18.36
N ALA A 87 0.12 3.35 -18.21
CA ALA A 87 -0.67 2.57 -17.25
C ALA A 87 -0.52 1.03 -17.40
N PRO A 88 -0.40 0.46 -18.62
CA PRO A 88 -0.11 -0.97 -18.76
C PRO A 88 1.23 -1.39 -18.14
N LEU A 89 2.26 -0.55 -18.25
CA LEU A 89 3.57 -0.80 -17.63
C LEU A 89 3.49 -0.71 -16.10
N ALA A 90 2.73 0.25 -15.57
CA ALA A 90 2.49 0.35 -14.13
C ALA A 90 1.72 -0.88 -13.60
N LEU A 91 0.76 -1.40 -14.38
CA LEU A 91 0.04 -2.63 -14.02
C LEU A 91 0.95 -3.85 -14.03
N LEU A 92 1.78 -3.99 -15.07
CA LEU A 92 2.77 -5.06 -15.15
C LEU A 92 3.71 -5.01 -13.96
N TYR A 93 4.19 -3.82 -13.59
CA TYR A 93 5.01 -3.61 -12.40
C TYR A 93 4.29 -4.07 -11.12
N CYS A 94 3.00 -3.74 -10.95
CA CYS A 94 2.21 -4.20 -9.81
C CYS A 94 2.19 -5.73 -9.73
N PHE A 95 1.88 -6.42 -10.82
CA PHE A 95 1.85 -7.88 -10.84
C PHE A 95 3.22 -8.51 -10.56
N CYS A 96 4.29 -8.00 -11.17
CA CYS A 96 5.65 -8.47 -10.92
C CYS A 96 6.03 -8.29 -9.44
N LEU A 97 5.68 -7.15 -8.84
CA LEU A 97 5.97 -6.88 -7.44
C LEU A 97 5.15 -7.78 -6.51
N TRP A 98 3.85 -7.91 -6.74
CA TRP A 98 2.96 -8.78 -5.95
C TRP A 98 3.40 -10.23 -6.01
N PHE A 99 3.75 -10.71 -7.21
CA PHE A 99 4.33 -12.04 -7.37
C PHE A 99 5.62 -12.19 -6.57
N SER A 100 6.53 -11.22 -6.69
CA SER A 100 7.83 -11.27 -6.02
C SER A 100 7.71 -11.35 -4.50
N ILE A 101 6.86 -10.51 -3.88
CA ILE A 101 6.73 -10.49 -2.41
C ILE A 101 6.04 -11.74 -1.84
N VAL A 102 5.20 -12.42 -2.62
CA VAL A 102 4.65 -13.74 -2.23
C VAL A 102 5.69 -14.83 -2.43
N TYR A 103 6.36 -14.83 -3.60
CA TYR A 103 7.36 -15.82 -3.96
C TYR A 103 8.55 -15.83 -3.00
N LEU A 104 8.99 -14.64 -2.56
CA LEU A 104 10.05 -14.48 -1.56
C LEU A 104 9.58 -14.75 -0.12
N GLY A 105 8.27 -14.97 0.09
CA GLY A 105 7.69 -15.25 1.40
C GLY A 105 7.60 -14.03 2.32
N ASP A 106 7.64 -12.81 1.79
CA ASP A 106 7.51 -11.58 2.58
C ASP A 106 6.07 -11.30 3.01
N HIS A 107 5.09 -11.71 2.19
CA HIS A 107 3.66 -11.48 2.43
C HIS A 107 2.80 -12.64 1.96
N TYR A 108 1.68 -12.87 2.63
CA TYR A 108 0.61 -13.72 2.11
C TYR A 108 -0.20 -12.99 1.04
N VAL A 109 -0.89 -13.76 0.19
CA VAL A 109 -1.82 -13.20 -0.82
C VAL A 109 -2.91 -12.34 -0.17
N VAL A 110 -3.37 -12.71 1.03
CA VAL A 110 -4.36 -11.93 1.80
C VAL A 110 -3.84 -10.54 2.16
N ASP A 111 -2.55 -10.39 2.47
CA ASP A 111 -1.95 -9.11 2.83
C ASP A 111 -1.96 -8.15 1.63
N ILE A 112 -1.76 -8.69 0.43
CA ILE A 112 -1.80 -7.96 -0.84
C ILE A 112 -3.21 -7.50 -1.14
N ILE A 113 -4.20 -8.38 -1.03
CA ILE A 113 -5.61 -8.05 -1.23
C ILE A 113 -6.03 -6.94 -0.26
N ALA A 114 -5.64 -7.05 1.02
CA ALA A 114 -5.90 -6.01 2.01
C ALA A 114 -5.25 -4.68 1.62
N GLY A 115 -3.99 -4.69 1.15
CA GLY A 115 -3.32 -3.49 0.63
C GLY A 115 -4.05 -2.82 -0.53
N ILE A 116 -4.54 -3.61 -1.50
CA ILE A 116 -5.34 -3.12 -2.64
C ILE A 116 -6.65 -2.51 -2.15
N VAL A 117 -7.36 -3.17 -1.22
CA VAL A 117 -8.60 -2.67 -0.63
C VAL A 117 -8.36 -1.33 0.08
N TYR A 118 -7.27 -1.20 0.84
CA TYR A 118 -6.93 0.05 1.52
C TYR A 118 -6.62 1.19 0.52
N ALA A 119 -5.94 0.88 -0.58
CA ALA A 119 -5.68 1.85 -1.64
C ALA A 119 -7.00 2.35 -2.26
N LEU A 120 -7.90 1.44 -2.63
CA LEU A 120 -9.21 1.78 -3.19
C LEU A 120 -10.09 2.55 -2.19
N ALA A 121 -10.17 2.10 -0.94
CA ALA A 121 -10.95 2.76 0.11
C ALA A 121 -10.45 4.18 0.37
N THR A 122 -9.13 4.42 0.30
CA THR A 122 -8.55 5.75 0.44
C THR A 122 -9.01 6.69 -0.68
N LEU A 123 -9.03 6.20 -1.93
CA LEU A 123 -9.49 7.00 -3.08
C LEU A 123 -10.99 7.30 -2.99
N LEU A 124 -11.81 6.28 -2.74
CA LEU A 124 -13.26 6.44 -2.60
C LEU A 124 -13.62 7.38 -1.45
N GLY A 125 -12.91 7.30 -0.32
CA GLY A 125 -13.08 8.20 0.82
C GLY A 125 -12.77 9.66 0.46
N LEU A 126 -11.72 9.90 -0.32
CA LEU A 126 -11.38 11.25 -0.81
C LEU A 126 -12.44 11.80 -1.77
N GLU A 127 -12.93 10.98 -2.71
CA GLU A 127 -13.98 11.37 -3.64
C GLU A 127 -15.30 11.70 -2.91
N ALA A 128 -15.69 10.86 -1.96
CA ALA A 128 -16.89 11.07 -1.13
C ALA A 128 -16.80 12.36 -0.30
N LEU A 129 -15.64 12.63 0.30
CA LEU A 129 -15.40 13.87 1.05
C LEU A 129 -15.49 15.10 0.15
N GLY A 130 -14.86 15.05 -1.03
CA GLY A 130 -14.93 16.15 -2.00
C GLY A 130 -16.36 16.39 -2.50
N TRP A 131 -17.13 15.34 -2.72
CA TRP A 131 -18.56 15.45 -3.08
C TRP A 131 -19.37 16.09 -1.96
N LEU A 132 -19.14 15.71 -0.70
CA LEU A 132 -19.83 16.28 0.46
C LEU A 132 -19.50 17.77 0.64
N GLN A 133 -18.25 18.14 0.44
CA GLN A 133 -17.80 19.54 0.48
C GLN A 133 -18.45 20.38 -0.62
N ARG A 134 -18.52 19.88 -1.87
CA ARG A 134 -19.20 20.56 -2.97
C ARG A 134 -20.69 20.80 -2.67
N ARG A 135 -21.38 19.82 -2.07
CA ARG A 135 -22.78 19.96 -1.65
C ARG A 135 -22.97 21.01 -0.56
N ARG A 136 -22.07 21.04 0.43
CA ARG A 136 -22.10 22.04 1.53
C ARG A 136 -21.76 23.46 1.04
N GLY A 137 -20.84 23.59 0.07
CA GLY A 137 -20.50 24.87 -0.55
C GLY A 137 -21.61 25.46 -1.42
N ALA A 138 -22.32 24.61 -2.18
CA ALA A 138 -23.47 25.03 -2.99
C ALA A 138 -24.63 25.59 -2.13
N GLY A 139 -24.81 25.11 -0.90
CA GLY A 139 -25.80 25.63 0.04
C GLY A 139 -25.43 26.97 0.67
N ARG A 140 -24.14 27.29 0.82
CA ARG A 140 -23.67 28.59 1.36
C ARG A 140 -23.68 29.71 0.31
N GLY A 141 -23.34 29.41 -0.95
CA GLY A 141 -23.37 30.40 -2.03
C GLY A 141 -24.78 30.89 -2.42
N ALA A 142 -25.83 30.16 -2.05
CA ALA A 142 -27.22 30.57 -2.26
C ALA A 142 -27.73 31.57 -1.20
N VAL A 143 -27.11 31.61 -0.01
CA VAL A 143 -27.51 32.50 1.10
C VAL A 143 -26.83 33.87 0.99
N ASP A 144 -25.67 33.96 0.35
CA ASP A 144 -24.86 35.19 0.24
C ASP A 144 -25.12 36.04 -1.02
N ARG A 145 -26.14 35.76 -1.83
CA ARG A 145 -26.51 36.68 -2.93
C ARG A 145 -27.24 37.90 -2.36
N PRO A 146 -26.66 39.12 -2.39
CA PRO A 146 -27.40 40.31 -2.03
C PRO A 146 -28.44 40.55 -3.13
N SER A 147 -29.72 40.59 -2.76
CA SER A 147 -30.77 41.11 -3.61
C SER A 147 -30.62 42.63 -3.71
N SER A 148 -29.77 43.11 -4.61
CA SER A 148 -29.84 44.47 -5.15
C SER A 148 -30.24 44.30 -6.62
N GLY A 149 -31.52 44.38 -7.02
CA GLY A 149 -32.45 45.43 -6.63
C GLY A 149 -32.13 46.72 -7.39
N ILE A 150 -31.93 46.63 -8.72
CA ILE A 150 -32.07 47.79 -9.59
C ILE A 150 -33.56 47.86 -9.94
N ALA A 151 -34.26 48.76 -9.28
CA ALA A 151 -35.53 49.27 -9.76
C ALA A 151 -35.55 50.78 -9.51
N VAL A 152 -35.74 51.49 -10.63
CA VAL A 152 -35.95 52.93 -10.83
C VAL A 152 -34.68 53.79 -10.88
#